data_AF-A0A7S2SRH6-F1
#
_entry.id   AF-A0A7S2SRH6-F1
#
_cell.length_a   1.000
_cell.length_b   1.000
_cell.length_c   1.000
_cell.angle_alpha   90.00
_cell.angle_beta   90.00
_cell.angle_gamma   90.00
#
_symmetry.space_group_name_H-M   'P 1'
#
loop_
_entity.id
_entity.type
_entity.pdbx_description
1 polymer ?
#
loop_
_entity_poly.entity_id
_entity_poly.type
_entity_poly.pdbx_seq_one_letter_code
_entity_poly.pdbx_strand_id
1 'polypeptide(L)'
;PPRPRRPPPQDVVLPFFRRISEAEHLKSFTEAVDVFIAKIEKRAVEKRKEMDEEAKRKKAAGETEGDEELVELSPEERIGPGGLDPVEVFDTLPKALQEAFESQDTEKLRAALTSMPAEEARYHMKRCEDSGLWVSGNQ
;
A
#
# COMPACT_ATOMS: atom_id res chain seq x y z
N PRO A 1 -51.77 -13.96 -35.51
CA PRO A 1 -50.49 -13.98 -36.27
C PRO A 1 -49.31 -14.01 -35.27
N PRO A 2 -48.26 -14.82 -35.51
CA PRO A 2 -47.08 -14.82 -34.65
C PRO A 2 -46.32 -13.49 -34.78
N ARG A 3 -45.82 -12.94 -33.67
CA ARG A 3 -45.02 -11.71 -33.70
C ARG A 3 -43.69 -11.99 -34.40
N PRO A 4 -43.19 -11.09 -35.26
CA PRO A 4 -41.90 -11.28 -35.91
C PRO A 4 -40.79 -11.41 -34.87
N ARG A 5 -39.83 -12.31 -35.11
CA ARG A 5 -38.65 -12.49 -34.25
C ARG A 5 -37.82 -11.20 -34.29
N ARG A 6 -37.35 -10.74 -33.12
CA ARG A 6 -36.45 -9.59 -33.07
C ARG A 6 -35.13 -9.94 -33.75
N PRO A 7 -34.58 -9.07 -34.61
CA PRO A 7 -33.27 -9.29 -35.22
C PRO A 7 -32.18 -9.35 -34.13
N PRO A 8 -31.10 -10.10 -34.37
CA PRO A 8 -30.00 -10.21 -33.42
C PRO A 8 -29.31 -8.85 -33.21
N PRO A 9 -28.64 -8.62 -32.06
CA PRO A 9 -28.00 -7.35 -31.74
C PRO A 9 -27.02 -6.85 -32.80
N GLN A 10 -26.37 -7.78 -33.51
CA GLN A 10 -25.38 -7.49 -34.57
C GLN A 10 -26.03 -6.82 -35.79
N ASP A 11 -27.26 -7.20 -36.12
CA ASP A 11 -27.97 -6.70 -37.30
C ASP A 11 -28.62 -5.32 -37.07
N VAL A 12 -28.70 -4.88 -35.81
CA VAL A 12 -29.31 -3.59 -35.44
C VAL A 12 -28.31 -2.49 -35.15
N VAL A 13 -27.00 -2.78 -35.16
CA VAL A 13 -25.94 -1.79 -34.91
C VAL A 13 -25.91 -0.71 -35.99
N LEU A 14 -25.90 -1.08 -37.27
CA LEU A 14 -25.86 -0.10 -38.37
C LEU A 14 -27.15 0.74 -38.47
N PRO A 15 -28.37 0.16 -38.38
CA PRO A 15 -29.60 0.93 -38.30
C PRO A 15 -29.65 1.90 -37.11
N PHE A 16 -29.07 1.53 -35.97
CA PHE A 16 -28.98 2.40 -34.80
C PHE A 16 -28.15 3.66 -35.09
N PHE A 17 -26.94 3.52 -35.64
CA PHE A 17 -26.08 4.67 -35.96
C PHE A 17 -26.67 5.58 -37.05
N ARG A 18 -27.43 5.02 -37.99
CA ARG A 18 -28.17 5.84 -38.97
C ARG A 18 -29.23 6.69 -38.28
N ARG A 19 -30.01 6.10 -37.37
CA ARG A 19 -31.07 6.82 -36.64
C ARG A 19 -30.52 7.87 -35.68
N ILE A 20 -29.41 7.58 -35.00
CA ILE A 20 -28.83 8.52 -34.03
C ILE A 20 -28.13 9.72 -34.66
N SER A 21 -27.86 9.67 -35.98
CA SER A 21 -27.30 10.79 -36.72
C SER A 21 -28.26 11.99 -36.83
N GLU A 22 -29.55 11.77 -36.59
CA GLU A 22 -30.56 12.81 -36.53
C GLU A 22 -30.41 13.63 -35.24
N ALA A 23 -30.47 14.97 -35.37
CA ALA A 23 -30.14 15.89 -34.28
C ALA A 23 -31.03 15.73 -33.02
N GLU A 24 -32.28 15.30 -33.18
CA GLU A 24 -33.20 15.04 -32.07
C GLU A 24 -32.80 13.78 -31.28
N HIS A 25 -32.51 12.70 -32.01
CA HIS A 25 -32.09 11.44 -31.41
C HIS A 25 -30.71 11.56 -30.74
N LEU A 26 -29.79 12.33 -31.32
CA LEU A 26 -28.48 12.60 -30.73
C LEU A 26 -28.62 13.31 -29.38
N LYS A 27 -29.43 14.37 -29.28
CA LYS A 27 -29.63 15.12 -28.03
C LYS A 27 -30.19 14.25 -26.91
N SER A 28 -31.26 13.50 -27.19
CA SER A 28 -31.82 12.58 -26.20
C SER A 28 -30.83 11.50 -25.76
N PHE A 29 -29.95 11.07 -26.65
CA PHE A 29 -28.92 10.09 -26.34
C PHE A 29 -27.82 10.70 -25.47
N THR A 30 -27.34 11.91 -25.78
CA THR A 30 -26.31 12.58 -24.97
C THR A 30 -26.83 12.87 -23.57
N GLU A 31 -28.08 13.33 -23.41
CA GLU A 31 -28.69 13.53 -22.09
C GLU A 31 -28.77 12.22 -21.29
N ALA A 32 -29.11 11.11 -21.95
CA ALA A 32 -29.12 9.80 -21.31
C ALA A 32 -27.70 9.33 -20.91
N VAL A 33 -26.69 9.65 -21.72
CA VAL A 33 -25.27 9.38 -21.41
C VAL A 33 -24.82 10.21 -20.21
N ASP A 34 -25.19 11.48 -20.11
CA ASP A 34 -24.83 12.34 -18.97
C ASP A 34 -25.43 11.80 -17.65
N VAL A 35 -26.70 11.38 -17.69
CA VAL A 35 -27.34 10.71 -16.54
C VAL A 35 -26.64 9.40 -16.19
N PHE A 36 -26.15 8.66 -17.18
CA PHE A 36 -25.39 7.43 -16.95
C PHE A 36 -24.03 7.73 -16.29
N ILE A 37 -23.30 8.73 -16.78
CA ILE A 37 -22.02 9.18 -16.21
C ILE A 37 -22.21 9.55 -14.73
N ALA A 38 -23.20 10.40 -14.42
CA ALA A 38 -23.48 10.81 -13.04
C ALA A 38 -23.79 9.62 -12.11
N LYS A 39 -24.43 8.55 -12.63
CA LYS A 39 -24.67 7.32 -11.86
C LYS A 39 -23.39 6.53 -11.61
N ILE A 40 -22.48 6.47 -12.59
CA ILE A 40 -21.20 5.78 -12.43
C ILE A 40 -20.33 6.51 -11.41
N GLU A 41 -20.26 7.85 -11.48
CA GLU A 41 -19.54 8.68 -10.51
C GLU A 41 -20.09 8.47 -9.10
N LYS A 42 -21.41 8.52 -8.93
CA LYS A 42 -22.06 8.27 -7.63
C LYS A 42 -21.70 6.90 -7.08
N ARG A 43 -21.76 5.85 -7.90
CA ARG A 43 -21.38 4.49 -7.50
C ARG A 43 -19.89 4.37 -7.16
N ALA A 44 -19.02 5.06 -7.88
CA ALA A 44 -17.59 5.06 -7.59
C ALA A 44 -17.30 5.71 -6.23
N VAL A 45 -17.98 6.81 -5.91
CA VAL A 45 -17.86 7.50 -4.61
C VAL A 45 -18.46 6.65 -3.49
N GLU A 46 -19.62 6.04 -3.69
CA GLU A 46 -20.25 5.14 -2.71
C GLU A 46 -19.34 3.94 -2.42
N LYS A 47 -18.83 3.27 -3.46
CA LYS A 47 -17.92 2.15 -3.30
C LYS A 47 -16.62 2.53 -2.59
N ARG A 48 -16.07 3.73 -2.88
CA ARG A 48 -14.90 4.24 -2.16
C ARG A 48 -15.21 4.50 -0.68
N LYS A 49 -16.35 5.10 -0.37
CA LYS A 49 -16.76 5.33 1.03
C LYS A 49 -17.00 4.03 1.79
N GLU A 50 -17.65 3.05 1.17
CA GLU A 50 -17.84 1.72 1.75
C GLU A 50 -16.50 1.05 2.04
N MET A 51 -15.56 1.11 1.09
CA MET A 51 -14.19 0.60 1.30
C MET A 51 -13.45 1.35 2.41
N ASP A 52 -13.56 2.67 2.47
CA ASP A 52 -12.93 3.48 3.53
C ASP A 52 -13.55 3.19 4.91
N GLU A 53 -14.87 2.96 4.98
CA GLU A 53 -15.56 2.57 6.21
C GLU A 53 -15.23 1.15 6.65
N GLU A 54 -15.13 0.21 5.71
CA GLU A 54 -14.67 -1.15 5.98
C GLU A 54 -13.20 -1.15 6.43
N ALA A 55 -12.33 -0.37 5.78
CA ALA A 55 -10.94 -0.20 6.19
C ALA A 55 -10.83 0.41 7.60
N LYS A 56 -11.66 1.40 7.94
CA LYS A 56 -11.73 1.95 9.30
C LYS A 56 -12.22 0.91 10.31
N ARG A 57 -13.21 0.09 9.97
CA ARG A 57 -13.70 -0.99 10.84
C ARG A 57 -12.64 -2.07 11.04
N LYS A 58 -11.91 -2.47 9.99
CA LYS A 58 -10.79 -3.42 10.09
C LYS A 58 -9.63 -2.86 10.93
N LYS A 59 -9.27 -1.59 10.73
CA LYS A 59 -8.30 -0.87 11.58
C LYS A 59 -8.73 -0.82 13.04
N ALA A 60 -10.01 -0.60 13.33
CA ALA A 60 -10.54 -0.61 14.70
C ALA A 60 -10.65 -2.02 15.31
N ALA A 61 -10.73 -3.07 14.50
CA ALA A 61 -10.81 -4.46 14.92
C ALA A 61 -9.44 -5.15 15.08
N GLY A 62 -8.34 -4.49 14.70
CA GLY A 62 -6.97 -5.01 14.88
C GLY A 62 -6.57 -6.15 13.95
N GLU A 63 -7.31 -6.37 12.86
CA GLU A 63 -7.01 -7.40 11.85
C GLU A 63 -6.21 -6.77 10.69
N THR A 64 -4.88 -6.80 10.79
CA THR A 64 -3.95 -6.34 9.75
C THR A 64 -3.48 -7.53 8.91
N GLU A 65 -4.30 -8.00 7.98
CA GLU A 65 -3.83 -8.87 6.90
C GLU A 65 -3.13 -8.02 5.82
N GLY A 66 -1.81 -7.92 5.94
CA GLY A 66 -0.84 -7.91 4.84
C GLY A 66 -1.14 -7.13 3.56
N ASP A 67 -1.40 -5.83 3.65
CA ASP A 67 -1.14 -4.91 2.54
C ASP A 67 -0.01 -3.97 2.97
N GLU A 68 1.05 -3.92 2.15
CA GLU A 68 2.30 -3.17 2.35
C GLU A 68 2.09 -1.65 2.21
N GLU A 69 0.99 -1.12 2.73
CA GLU A 69 0.85 0.29 3.03
C GLU A 69 1.73 0.55 4.27
N LEU A 70 2.59 1.57 4.21
CA LEU A 70 3.43 2.03 5.32
C LEU A 70 2.54 2.34 6.54
N VAL A 71 2.19 1.31 7.31
CA VAL A 71 1.61 1.47 8.63
C VAL A 71 2.75 2.04 9.46
N GLU A 72 2.68 3.34 9.73
CA GLU A 72 3.41 3.94 10.84
C GLU A 72 2.95 3.20 12.09
N LEU A 73 3.61 2.07 12.38
CA LEU A 73 3.43 1.35 13.63
C LEU A 73 3.59 2.37 14.75
N SER A 74 2.67 2.36 15.73
CA SER A 74 2.83 3.20 16.91
C SER A 74 4.23 2.96 17.47
N PRO A 75 4.96 3.98 17.99
CA PRO A 75 6.29 3.80 18.57
C PRO A 75 6.37 2.63 19.56
N GLU A 76 5.23 2.29 20.18
CA GLU A 76 5.04 1.19 21.13
C GLU A 76 5.10 -0.21 20.48
N GLU A 77 4.69 -0.34 19.22
CA GLU A 77 4.73 -1.61 18.46
C GLU A 77 6.07 -1.82 17.75
N ARG A 78 6.89 -0.76 17.65
CA ARG A 78 8.24 -0.81 17.05
C ARG A 78 9.35 -1.19 18.03
N ILE A 79 8.99 -1.43 19.29
CA ILE A 79 9.95 -1.70 20.35
C ILE A 79 10.56 -3.10 20.18
N GLY A 80 11.89 -3.16 20.06
CA GLY A 80 12.66 -4.40 20.01
C GLY A 80 12.65 -5.17 21.34
N PRO A 81 13.23 -6.39 21.38
CA PRO A 81 13.17 -7.30 22.53
C PRO A 81 13.72 -6.70 23.85
N GLY A 82 14.58 -5.69 23.77
CA GLY A 82 15.17 -4.97 24.89
C GLY A 82 14.56 -3.60 25.17
N GLY A 83 13.42 -3.25 24.58
CA GLY A 83 12.76 -1.97 24.88
C GLY A 83 13.26 -0.79 24.04
N LEU A 84 14.05 -1.03 22.99
CA LEU A 84 14.63 0.03 22.15
C LEU A 84 14.05 0.02 20.74
N ASP A 85 13.86 1.20 20.15
CA ASP A 85 13.42 1.35 18.76
C ASP A 85 14.62 1.15 17.79
N PRO A 86 14.52 0.24 16.80
CA PRO A 86 15.54 0.04 15.77
C PRO A 86 15.96 1.32 15.03
N VAL A 87 15.05 2.27 14.78
CA VAL A 87 15.37 3.51 14.05
C VAL A 87 16.12 4.50 14.93
N GLU A 88 15.70 4.68 16.17
CA GLU A 88 16.45 5.55 17.09
C GLU A 88 17.85 4.98 17.36
N VAL A 89 17.98 3.65 17.47
CA VAL A 89 19.29 3.01 17.56
C VAL A 89 20.10 3.26 16.30
N PHE A 90 19.54 3.00 15.11
CA PHE A 90 20.24 3.21 13.84
C PHE A 90 20.74 4.66 13.68
N ASP A 91 19.90 5.66 13.95
CA ASP A 91 20.26 7.09 13.83
C ASP A 91 21.34 7.52 14.82
N THR A 92 21.45 6.83 15.96
CA THR A 92 22.47 7.11 16.98
C THR A 92 23.76 6.30 16.79
N LEU A 93 23.82 5.39 15.81
CA LEU A 93 25.04 4.65 15.49
C LEU A 93 26.09 5.54 14.80
N PRO A 94 27.39 5.23 14.97
CA PRO A 94 28.45 5.79 14.14
C PRO A 94 28.21 5.52 12.65
N LYS A 95 28.54 6.51 11.79
CA LYS A 95 28.38 6.41 10.32
C LYS A 95 28.93 5.11 9.72
N ALA A 96 30.09 4.66 10.19
CA ALA A 96 30.70 3.42 9.71
C ALA A 96 29.85 2.17 9.97
N LEU A 97 29.08 2.15 11.07
CA LEU A 97 28.13 1.08 11.37
C LEU A 97 26.83 1.25 10.58
N GLN A 98 26.32 2.49 10.45
CA GLN A 98 25.15 2.79 9.62
C GLN A 98 25.34 2.30 8.17
N GLU A 99 26.46 2.68 7.55
CA GLU A 99 26.80 2.25 6.18
C GLU A 99 26.91 0.73 6.04
N ALA A 100 27.41 0.04 7.08
CA ALA A 100 27.48 -1.42 7.09
C ALA A 100 26.08 -2.07 7.12
N PHE A 101 25.16 -1.53 7.91
CA PHE A 101 23.76 -1.98 7.96
C PHE A 101 23.00 -1.65 6.67
N GLU A 102 23.18 -0.45 6.11
CA GLU A 102 22.55 -0.04 4.83
C GLU A 102 23.00 -0.92 3.66
N SER A 103 24.29 -1.27 3.62
CA SER A 103 24.84 -2.15 2.58
C SER A 103 24.67 -3.64 2.87
N GLN A 104 24.03 -4.00 3.99
CA GLN A 104 23.83 -5.38 4.46
C GLN A 104 25.14 -6.20 4.49
N ASP A 105 26.27 -5.54 4.75
CA ASP A 105 27.61 -6.11 4.62
C ASP A 105 28.19 -6.46 5.99
N THR A 106 28.19 -7.76 6.30
CA THR A 106 28.71 -8.26 7.59
C THR A 106 30.23 -8.11 7.74
N GLU A 107 30.98 -8.02 6.64
CA GLU A 107 32.44 -7.83 6.70
C GLU A 107 32.76 -6.38 7.06
N LYS A 108 32.04 -5.42 6.47
CA LYS A 108 32.13 -4.01 6.87
C LYS A 108 31.72 -3.78 8.30
N LEU A 109 30.69 -4.47 8.79
CA LEU A 109 30.27 -4.38 10.18
C LEU A 109 31.40 -4.83 11.13
N ARG A 110 32.03 -5.98 10.85
CA ARG A 110 33.18 -6.47 11.63
C ARG A 110 34.37 -5.52 11.58
N ALA A 111 34.66 -4.93 10.41
CA ALA A 111 35.73 -3.96 10.25
C ALA A 111 35.46 -2.67 11.07
N ALA A 112 34.24 -2.16 11.03
CA ALA A 112 33.82 -1.00 11.80
C ALA A 112 33.93 -1.25 13.32
N LEU A 113 33.53 -2.44 13.80
CA LEU A 113 33.67 -2.83 15.20
C LEU A 113 35.14 -3.00 15.64
N THR A 114 36.00 -3.47 14.74
CA THR A 114 37.44 -3.63 15.02
C THR A 114 38.18 -2.29 15.02
N SER A 115 37.68 -1.32 14.24
CA SER A 115 38.26 0.02 14.15
C SER A 115 38.00 0.88 15.39
N MET A 116 37.04 0.52 16.24
CA MET A 116 36.66 1.27 17.45
C MET A 116 37.10 0.55 18.74
N PRO A 117 37.14 1.26 19.88
CA PRO A 117 37.45 0.64 21.17
C PRO A 117 36.48 -0.49 21.52
N ALA A 118 37.00 -1.55 22.13
CA ALA A 118 36.20 -2.73 22.48
C ALA A 118 35.00 -2.42 23.38
N GLU A 119 35.09 -1.39 24.24
CA GLU A 119 34.00 -0.92 25.09
C GLU A 119 32.86 -0.29 24.27
N GLU A 120 33.20 0.55 23.28
CA GLU A 120 32.21 1.19 22.40
C GLU A 120 31.54 0.17 21.48
N ALA A 121 32.32 -0.77 20.93
CA ALA A 121 31.81 -1.86 20.10
C ALA A 121 30.76 -2.69 20.86
N ARG A 122 31.03 -3.03 22.12
CA ARG A 122 30.09 -3.77 22.98
C ARG A 122 28.83 -2.97 23.28
N TYR A 123 28.98 -1.68 23.57
CA TYR A 123 27.86 -0.79 23.83
C TYR A 123 26.90 -0.70 22.64
N HIS A 124 27.44 -0.46 21.44
CA HIS A 124 26.63 -0.38 20.22
C HIS A 124 26.04 -1.72 19.82
N MET A 125 26.79 -2.82 19.92
CA MET A 125 26.29 -4.16 19.59
C MET A 125 25.11 -4.56 20.48
N LYS A 126 25.21 -4.32 21.79
CA LYS A 126 24.12 -4.62 22.71
C LYS A 126 22.84 -3.84 22.36
N ARG A 127 22.96 -2.56 21.99
CA ARG A 127 21.80 -1.76 21.56
C ARG A 127 21.21 -2.25 20.24
N CYS A 128 22.03 -2.75 19.32
CA CYS A 128 21.55 -3.34 18.08
C CYS A 128 20.78 -4.65 18.35
N GLU A 129 21.22 -5.46 19.32
CA GLU A 129 20.50 -6.67 19.76
C GLU A 129 19.20 -6.32 20.49
N ASP A 130 19.25 -5.38 21.44
CA ASP A 130 18.10 -4.94 22.25
C ASP A 130 17.02 -4.26 21.40
N SER A 131 17.40 -3.59 20.31
CA SER A 131 16.43 -3.03 19.34
C SER A 131 15.99 -4.00 18.26
N GLY A 132 16.61 -5.18 18.15
CA GLY A 132 16.34 -6.14 17.08
C GLY A 132 16.93 -5.75 15.72
N LEU A 133 17.76 -4.70 15.65
CA LEU A 133 18.49 -4.30 14.44
C LEU A 133 19.55 -5.34 14.03
N TRP A 134 20.09 -6.09 14.99
CA TRP A 134 21.06 -7.14 14.75
C TRP A 134 20.69 -8.42 15.52
N VAL A 135 20.70 -9.55 14.81
CA VAL A 135 20.53 -10.87 15.41
C VAL A 135 21.88 -11.56 15.42
N SER A 136 22.50 -11.61 16.59
CA SER A 136 23.63 -12.49 16.83
C SER A 136 23.15 -13.92 16.69
N GLY A 137 23.50 -14.57 15.57
CA GLY A 137 23.12 -15.94 15.27
C GLY A 137 23.63 -16.88 16.36
N ASN A 138 22.79 -17.12 17.37
CA ASN A 138 22.94 -18.25 18.28
C ASN A 138 22.28 -19.44 17.58
N GLN A 139 23.00 -19.99 16.59
CA GLN A 139 22.75 -21.30 15.99
C GLN A 139 24.04 -22.11 16.05
#